data_AF-A0A7W0RE09-F1
#
_entry.id   AF-A0A7W0RE09-F1
#
_cell.length_a   1.000
_cell.length_b   1.000
_cell.length_c   1.000
_cell.angle_alpha   90.00
_cell.angle_beta   90.00
_cell.angle_gamma   90.00
#
_symmetry.space_group_name_H-M   'P 1'
#
loop_
_entity.id
_entity.type
_entity.pdbx_description
1 polymer ?
#
loop_
_entity_poly.entity_id
_entity_poly.type
_entity_poly.pdbx_seq_one_letter_code
_entity_poly.pdbx_strand_id
1 'polypeptide(L)'
;HELGPGITPLQAGLGWVVAWGKGGFRGRDALEAERDRGVARLLRGIELEGRRPPRAGQSVSRDGEVVGEVTSGNFSPTLGRGIALALLSTGAGGEVGERVEVDLRGTATRGHVVKPPFAAARAAA
;
A
#
# COMPACT_ATOMS: atom_id res chain seq x y z
N HIS A 1 9.63 4.25 -3.02
CA HIS A 1 9.50 2.81 -3.34
C HIS A 1 8.15 2.47 -3.95
N GLU A 2 7.19 3.39 -3.90
CA GLU A 2 5.79 3.22 -4.29
C GLU A 2 5.55 3.46 -5.79
N LEU A 3 6.53 4.08 -6.46
CA LEU A 3 6.54 4.34 -7.90
C LEU A 3 7.87 3.85 -8.46
N GLY A 4 7.80 3.09 -9.56
CA GLY A 4 8.97 2.51 -10.22
C GLY A 4 8.57 1.49 -11.29
N PRO A 5 9.55 0.89 -11.99
CA PRO A 5 9.30 -0.16 -12.96
C PRO A 5 8.43 -1.27 -12.35
N GLY A 6 7.39 -1.70 -13.08
CA GLY A 6 6.47 -2.75 -12.63
C GLY A 6 5.37 -2.30 -11.65
N ILE A 7 5.32 -1.04 -11.24
CA ILE A 7 4.22 -0.49 -10.43
C ILE A 7 3.49 0.55 -11.28
N THR A 8 2.22 0.28 -11.57
CA THR A 8 1.40 1.20 -12.37
C THR A 8 0.81 2.31 -11.48
N PRO A 9 0.43 3.47 -12.04
CA PRO A 9 -0.32 4.49 -11.32
C PRO A 9 -1.61 3.95 -10.67
N LEU A 10 -2.27 2.96 -11.30
CA LEU A 10 -3.47 2.35 -10.73
C LEU A 10 -3.14 1.53 -9.48
N GLN A 11 -2.10 0.70 -9.53
CA GLN A 11 -1.59 -0.04 -8.38
C GLN A 11 -1.12 0.88 -7.25
N ALA A 12 -0.61 2.08 -7.58
CA ALA A 12 -0.21 3.08 -6.59
C ALA A 12 -1.39 3.90 -6.00
N GLY A 13 -2.63 3.64 -6.43
CA GLY A 13 -3.79 4.45 -6.01
C GLY A 13 -3.83 5.86 -6.63
N LEU A 14 -3.04 6.10 -7.68
CA LEU A 14 -2.89 7.37 -8.39
C LEU A 14 -3.73 7.43 -9.67
N GLY A 15 -4.79 6.63 -9.79
CA GLY A 15 -5.69 6.71 -10.94
C GLY A 15 -6.32 8.10 -11.15
N TRP A 16 -6.42 8.89 -10.07
CA TRP A 16 -7.00 10.23 -10.09
C TRP A 16 -6.14 11.28 -10.82
N VAL A 17 -4.83 11.08 -10.96
CA VAL A 17 -3.96 11.97 -11.76
C VAL A 17 -3.89 11.59 -13.23
N VAL A 18 -4.48 10.44 -13.62
CA VAL A 18 -4.46 9.98 -15.02
C VAL A 18 -5.53 10.74 -15.80
N ALA A 19 -5.09 11.59 -16.73
CA ALA A 19 -5.99 12.36 -17.59
C ALA A 19 -6.54 11.49 -18.74
N TRP A 20 -7.54 10.66 -18.46
CA TRP A 20 -8.13 9.71 -19.43
C TRP A 20 -8.70 10.39 -20.70
N GLY A 21 -9.16 11.64 -20.58
CA GLY A 21 -9.79 12.39 -21.67
C GLY A 21 -8.84 13.09 -22.65
N LYS A 22 -7.52 13.15 -22.39
CA LYS A 22 -6.59 13.98 -23.19
C LYS A 22 -6.18 13.41 -24.55
N GLY A 23 -6.78 12.28 -24.97
CA GLY A 23 -6.34 11.50 -26.13
C GLY A 23 -5.18 10.55 -25.80
N GLY A 24 -4.42 10.14 -26.83
CA GLY A 24 -3.36 9.15 -26.70
C GLY A 24 -2.19 9.62 -25.82
N PHE A 25 -1.67 8.73 -24.98
CA PHE A 25 -0.42 8.94 -24.25
C PHE A 25 0.32 7.62 -24.06
N ARG A 26 1.63 7.69 -23.81
CA ARG A 26 2.46 6.50 -23.61
C ARG A 26 1.93 5.67 -22.43
N GLY A 27 1.59 4.41 -22.70
CA GLY A 27 1.04 3.49 -21.70
C GLY A 27 -0.47 3.58 -21.49
N ARG A 28 -1.21 4.37 -22.29
CA ARG A 28 -2.68 4.47 -22.22
C ARG A 28 -3.34 3.09 -22.32
N ASP A 29 -3.08 2.37 -23.41
CA ASP A 29 -3.75 1.08 -23.69
C ASP A 29 -3.48 0.05 -22.59
N ALA A 30 -2.25 0.04 -22.05
CA ALA A 30 -1.88 -0.83 -20.93
C ALA A 30 -2.64 -0.47 -19.64
N LEU A 31 -2.84 0.82 -19.36
CA LEU A 31 -3.58 1.28 -18.18
C LEU A 31 -5.09 1.09 -18.34
N GLU A 32 -5.64 1.24 -19.55
CA GLU A 32 -7.05 0.92 -19.83
C GLU A 32 -7.28 -0.59 -19.65
N ALA A 33 -6.42 -1.43 -20.22
CA ALA A 33 -6.51 -2.88 -20.04
C ALA A 33 -6.37 -3.32 -18.56
N GLU A 34 -5.48 -2.69 -17.78
CA GLU A 34 -5.37 -2.98 -16.34
C GLU A 34 -6.59 -2.48 -15.56
N ARG A 35 -7.12 -1.29 -15.87
CA ARG A 35 -8.33 -0.77 -15.24
C ARG A 35 -9.51 -1.71 -15.46
N ASP A 36 -9.69 -2.17 -16.69
CA ASP A 36 -10.84 -2.99 -17.07
C ASP A 36 -10.75 -4.40 -16.49
N ARG A 37 -9.52 -4.96 -16.38
CA ARG A 37 -9.26 -6.24 -15.71
C ARG A 37 -9.28 -6.16 -14.18
N GLY A 38 -9.01 -4.99 -13.62
CA GLY A 38 -8.71 -4.79 -12.21
C GLY A 38 -7.23 -4.95 -11.87
N VAL A 39 -6.75 -4.17 -10.91
CA VAL A 39 -5.36 -4.23 -10.43
C VAL A 39 -5.14 -5.46 -9.56
N ALA A 40 -4.04 -6.18 -9.78
CA ALA A 40 -3.70 -7.39 -9.02
C ALA A 40 -3.15 -7.10 -7.61
N ARG A 41 -2.64 -5.88 -7.42
CA ARG A 41 -2.12 -5.37 -6.15
C ARG A 41 -2.39 -3.89 -6.03
N LEU A 42 -2.48 -3.40 -4.81
CA LEU A 42 -2.81 -2.01 -4.55
C LEU A 42 -2.05 -1.48 -3.34
N LEU A 43 -1.60 -0.23 -3.46
CA LEU A 43 -0.91 0.46 -2.38
C LEU A 43 -1.89 0.74 -1.24
N ARG A 44 -1.50 0.32 -0.04
CA ARG A 44 -2.27 0.45 1.20
C ARG A 44 -1.37 0.92 2.32
N GLY A 45 -2.00 1.51 3.33
CA GLY A 45 -1.36 1.72 4.61
C GLY A 45 -1.52 0.49 5.50
N ILE A 46 -0.56 0.26 6.38
CA ILE A 46 -0.64 -0.70 7.49
C ILE A 46 -0.27 0.07 8.74
N GLU A 47 -1.13 0.00 9.75
CA GLU A 47 -0.81 0.42 11.11
C GLU A 47 -0.44 -0.82 11.93
N LEU A 48 0.76 -0.83 12.48
CA LEU A 48 1.28 -1.95 13.26
C LEU A 48 1.05 -1.74 14.75
N GLU A 49 0.94 -2.85 15.47
CA GLU A 49 1.01 -2.86 16.93
C GLU A 49 2.45 -2.55 17.38
N GLY A 50 2.57 -1.71 18.40
CA GLY A 50 3.87 -1.33 18.96
C GLY A 50 4.61 -0.26 18.17
N ARG A 51 5.83 0.04 18.63
CA ARG A 51 6.60 1.24 18.22
C ARG A 51 7.73 0.95 17.24
N ARG A 52 7.97 -0.33 16.93
CA ARG A 52 9.08 -0.73 16.07
C ARG A 52 8.78 -0.32 14.63
N PRO A 53 9.65 0.46 13.98
CA PRO A 53 9.34 1.00 12.67
C PRO A 53 9.60 -0.07 11.58
N PRO A 54 8.63 -0.32 10.68
CA PRO A 54 8.80 -1.23 9.55
C PRO A 54 9.78 -0.64 8.51
N ARG A 55 10.25 -1.49 7.60
CA ARG A 55 11.25 -1.17 6.57
C ARG A 55 10.82 -1.77 5.23
N ALA A 56 11.26 -1.14 4.15
CA ALA A 56 11.04 -1.64 2.80
C ALA A 56 11.56 -3.07 2.64
N GLY A 57 10.88 -3.89 1.83
CA GLY A 57 11.23 -5.29 1.56
C GLY A 57 10.72 -6.30 2.59
N GLN A 58 10.04 -5.86 3.65
CA GLN A 58 9.45 -6.78 4.64
C GLN A 58 8.16 -7.39 4.11
N SER A 59 8.01 -8.69 4.27
CA SER A 59 6.82 -9.42 3.85
C SER A 59 5.63 -9.07 4.73
N VAL A 60 4.46 -8.96 4.09
CA VAL A 60 3.15 -8.82 4.73
C VAL A 60 2.42 -10.14 4.55
N SER A 61 1.95 -10.74 5.63
CA SER A 61 1.20 -12.00 5.60
C SER A 61 -0.19 -11.86 6.23
N ARG A 62 -1.07 -12.78 5.84
CA ARG A 62 -2.41 -12.97 6.40
C ARG A 62 -2.66 -14.47 6.49
N ASP A 63 -3.05 -14.94 7.67
CA ASP A 63 -3.29 -16.37 7.92
C ASP A 63 -2.12 -17.29 7.51
N GLY A 64 -0.88 -16.80 7.66
CA GLY A 64 0.35 -17.53 7.32
C GLY A 64 0.81 -17.39 5.86
N GLU A 65 -0.01 -16.83 4.98
CA GLU A 65 0.29 -16.65 3.56
C GLU A 65 0.83 -15.25 3.27
N VAL A 66 1.83 -15.13 2.40
CA VAL A 66 2.37 -13.81 2.00
C VAL A 66 1.39 -13.14 1.03
N VAL A 67 0.90 -11.97 1.42
CA VAL A 67 -0.10 -11.19 0.67
C VAL A 67 0.46 -9.90 0.09
N GLY A 68 1.72 -9.57 0.39
CA GLY A 68 2.36 -8.40 -0.18
C GLY A 68 3.70 -8.06 0.48
N GLU A 69 4.16 -6.84 0.22
CA GLU A 69 5.45 -6.35 0.68
C GLU A 69 5.37 -4.88 1.10
N VAL A 70 6.03 -4.54 2.20
CA VAL A 70 6.23 -3.16 2.66
C VAL A 70 7.11 -2.42 1.65
N THR A 71 6.62 -1.30 1.14
CA THR A 71 7.38 -0.41 0.25
C THR A 71 8.12 0.67 1.05
N SER A 72 7.50 1.21 2.09
CA SER A 72 8.13 2.17 3.00
C SER A 72 7.51 2.09 4.39
N GLY A 73 8.23 2.55 5.41
CA GLY A 73 7.77 2.43 6.79
C GLY A 73 8.53 3.29 7.77
N ASN A 74 7.83 3.72 8.83
CA ASN A 74 8.42 4.49 9.93
C ASN A 74 7.61 4.35 11.23
N PHE A 75 8.12 4.93 12.32
CA PHE A 75 7.33 5.18 13.52
C PHE A 75 6.56 6.49 13.33
N SER A 76 5.27 6.50 13.65
CA SER A 76 4.45 7.71 13.69
C SER A 76 4.39 8.27 15.12
N PRO A 77 5.03 9.43 15.41
CA PRO A 77 4.91 10.06 16.73
C PRO A 77 3.47 10.45 17.07
N THR A 78 2.69 10.85 16.06
CA THR A 78 1.28 11.23 16.21
C THR A 78 0.40 10.06 16.64
N LEU A 79 0.64 8.87 16.07
CA LEU A 79 -0.17 7.67 16.35
C LEU A 79 0.44 6.75 17.42
N GLY A 80 1.66 7.04 17.87
CA GLY A 80 2.40 6.24 18.84
C GLY A 80 2.73 4.82 18.37
N ARG A 81 2.72 4.56 17.06
CA ARG A 81 2.85 3.20 16.50
C ARG A 81 3.64 3.14 15.19
N GLY A 82 4.07 1.94 14.80
CA GLY A 82 4.65 1.69 13.48
C GLY A 82 3.62 1.87 12.37
N ILE A 83 4.00 2.50 11.26
CA ILE A 83 3.19 2.64 10.06
C ILE A 83 3.99 2.27 8.82
N ALA A 84 3.34 1.63 7.86
CA ALA A 84 3.95 1.23 6.59
C ALA A 84 3.02 1.51 5.42
N LEU A 85 3.59 1.88 4.27
CA LEU A 85 2.96 1.65 2.99
C LEU A 85 3.39 0.29 2.46
N ALA A 86 2.46 -0.43 1.84
CA ALA A 86 2.69 -1.74 1.27
C ALA A 86 1.90 -1.94 -0.01
N LEU A 87 2.46 -2.68 -0.96
CA LEU A 87 1.72 -3.20 -2.12
C LEU A 87 1.11 -4.54 -1.73
N LEU A 88 -0.20 -4.58 -1.59
CA LEU A 88 -0.95 -5.76 -1.13
C LEU A 88 -1.78 -6.34 -2.26
N SER A 89 -1.86 -7.67 -2.34
CA SER A 89 -2.71 -8.40 -3.26
C SER A 89 -4.18 -8.02 -3.05
N THR A 90 -4.86 -7.63 -4.13
CA THR A 90 -6.29 -7.27 -4.07
C THR A 90 -7.19 -8.48 -3.83
N GLY A 91 -6.72 -9.70 -4.10
CA GLY A 91 -7.46 -10.93 -3.86
C GLY A 91 -7.17 -11.64 -2.53
N ALA A 92 -6.22 -11.14 -1.73
CA ALA A 92 -5.75 -11.89 -0.56
C ALA A 92 -5.43 -11.06 0.70
N GLY A 93 -5.29 -9.73 0.64
CA GLY A 93 -4.97 -8.95 1.84
C GLY A 93 -5.00 -7.43 1.67
N GLY A 94 -5.71 -6.93 0.66
CA GLY A 94 -5.73 -5.52 0.28
C GLY A 94 -6.95 -4.75 0.77
N GLU A 95 -7.88 -5.38 1.49
CA GLU A 95 -9.10 -4.74 1.95
C GLU A 95 -8.86 -3.94 3.24
N VAL A 96 -9.50 -2.76 3.34
CA VAL A 96 -9.36 -1.90 4.52
C VAL A 96 -10.03 -2.55 5.72
N GLY A 97 -9.32 -2.60 6.84
CA GLY A 97 -9.76 -3.24 8.09
C GLY A 97 -9.27 -4.67 8.26
N GLU A 98 -8.67 -5.29 7.23
CA GLU A 98 -8.09 -6.62 7.37
C GLU A 98 -6.91 -6.62 8.35
N ARG A 99 -6.82 -7.71 9.13
CA ARG A 99 -5.66 -7.99 9.98
C ARG A 99 -4.56 -8.62 9.15
N VAL A 100 -3.34 -8.15 9.34
CA VAL A 100 -2.13 -8.65 8.69
C VAL A 100 -0.99 -8.73 9.69
N GLU A 101 0.05 -9.45 9.34
CA GLU A 101 1.30 -9.51 10.08
C GLU A 101 2.44 -9.02 9.18
N VAL A 102 3.36 -8.24 9.75
CA VAL A 102 4.59 -7.82 9.06
C VAL A 102 5.77 -8.44 9.75
N ASP A 103 6.65 -9.08 8.99
CA ASP A 103 7.88 -9.64 9.53
C ASP A 103 8.91 -8.54 9.84
N LEU A 104 8.99 -8.17 11.12
CA LEU A 104 9.99 -7.26 11.64
C LEU A 104 11.28 -8.02 12.01
N ARG A 105 12.00 -8.54 11.01
CA ARG A 105 13.27 -9.27 11.17
C ARG A 105 13.15 -10.52 12.07
N GLY A 106 12.34 -11.47 11.65
CA GLY A 106 12.05 -12.71 12.38
C GLY A 106 10.99 -12.55 13.47
N THR A 107 10.23 -11.45 13.48
CA THR A 107 9.16 -11.23 14.46
C THR A 107 7.91 -10.75 13.75
N ALA A 108 6.94 -11.65 13.62
CA ALA A 108 5.62 -11.33 13.11
C ALA A 108 4.94 -10.30 14.03
N THR A 109 4.71 -9.10 13.49
CA THR A 109 4.06 -8.01 14.22
C THR A 109 2.70 -7.75 13.59
N ARG A 110 1.65 -7.85 14.40
CA ARG A 110 0.27 -7.65 13.94
C ARG A 110 0.01 -6.20 13.57
N GLY A 111 -0.92 -6.01 12.65
CA GLY A 111 -1.43 -4.71 12.26
C GLY A 111 -2.73 -4.81 11.49
N HIS A 112 -3.23 -3.65 11.06
CA HIS A 112 -4.44 -3.54 10.26
C HIS A 112 -4.20 -2.71 9.01
N VAL A 113 -4.80 -3.16 7.91
CA VAL A 113 -4.80 -2.45 6.64
C VAL A 113 -5.68 -1.21 6.74
N VAL A 114 -5.15 -0.06 6.37
CA VAL A 114 -5.83 1.23 6.38
C VAL A 114 -5.76 1.92 5.02
N LYS A 115 -6.70 2.83 4.78
CA LYS A 115 -6.62 3.77 3.67
C LYS A 115 -5.73 4.94 4.06
N PRO A 116 -4.64 5.25 3.32
CA PRO A 116 -3.88 6.48 3.56
C PRO A 116 -4.74 7.74 3.33
N PRO A 117 -4.42 8.88 3.99
CA PRO A 117 -3.30 9.08 4.91
C PRO A 117 -3.55 8.51 6.32
N PHE A 118 -2.48 8.22 7.07
CA PHE A 118 -2.56 7.67 8.44
C PHE A 118 -3.06 8.66 9.50
N ALA A 119 -2.86 9.95 9.25
CA ALA A 119 -3.34 11.02 10.11
C ALA A 119 -4.05 12.04 9.23
N ALA A 120 -5.01 12.77 9.81
CA ALA A 120 -5.71 13.82 9.11
C ALA A 120 -4.70 14.82 8.52
N ALA A 121 -4.83 15.10 7.23
CA ALA A 121 -4.11 16.19 6.63
C ALA A 121 -4.57 17.48 7.32
N ARG A 122 -3.65 18.22 7.93
CA ARG A 122 -3.94 19.62 8.27
C ARG A 122 -4.10 20.34 6.94
N ALA A 123 -5.30 20.86 6.67
CA ALA A 123 -5.45 21.84 5.62
C ALA A 123 -4.49 23.00 5.92
N ALA A 124 -3.71 23.41 4.93
CA ALA A 124 -3.02 24.68 5.02
C ALA A 124 -4.10 25.77 5.18
N ALA A 125 -3.96 26.60 6.21
CA ALA A 125 -4.80 27.77 6.42
C ALA A 125 -4.56 28.80 5.30
#